data_AF-A0A2W6CQL4-F1
#
_entry.id   AF-A0A2W6CQL4-F1
#
_cell.length_a   1.000
_cell.length_b   1.000
_cell.length_c   1.000
_cell.angle_alpha   90.00
_cell.angle_beta   90.00
_cell.angle_gamma   90.00
#
_symmetry.space_group_name_H-M   'P 1'
#
loop_
_entity.id
_entity.type
_entity.pdbx_description
1 polymer ?
#
loop_
_entity_poly.entity_id
_entity_poly.type
_entity_poly.pdbx_seq_one_letter_code
_entity_poly.pdbx_strand_id
1 'polypeptide(L)'
;MGHSFHVDADQLRPQRPGRKQARRGRVVRPGAAAATLAGVLAAGCGAQTPAPAPAPPAPPAVANANGVDMCTILSGPELTALGVQLDTGKQFSQGGVVGCRWRGQSFTLSLERDNATLAGYQAHRQDPKFFNFMDNNVNGRAGAHFGVVPNGSQCAQLIDGGSVSLSVSVVAPANATAQPIEPCAEALRIAQMIEPRLPKAAK
;
A
#
# COMPACT_ATOMS: atom_id res chain seq x y z
N MET A 1 -43.17 -8.69 21.84
CA MET A 1 -43.63 -8.58 20.42
C MET A 1 -42.40 -8.82 19.57
N GLY A 2 -42.20 -10.07 19.18
CA GLY A 2 -41.06 -10.51 18.39
C GLY A 2 -41.43 -10.60 16.93
N HIS A 3 -40.49 -10.24 16.05
CA HIS A 3 -40.55 -10.56 14.64
C HIS A 3 -39.30 -11.36 14.29
N SER A 4 -39.53 -12.67 14.12
CA SER A 4 -38.60 -13.64 13.57
C SER A 4 -38.38 -13.34 12.09
N PHE A 5 -37.13 -13.26 11.65
CA PHE A 5 -36.78 -13.30 10.24
C PHE A 5 -36.48 -14.75 9.85
N HIS A 6 -37.30 -15.26 8.93
CA HIS A 6 -37.17 -16.55 8.29
C HIS A 6 -36.04 -16.46 7.24
N VAL A 7 -35.01 -17.29 7.36
CA VAL A 7 -33.95 -17.43 6.35
C VAL A 7 -34.26 -18.69 5.54
N ASP A 8 -34.65 -18.50 4.28
CA ASP A 8 -34.80 -19.58 3.33
C ASP A 8 -33.41 -20.03 2.85
N ALA A 9 -33.07 -21.25 3.21
CA ALA A 9 -31.84 -21.94 2.85
C ALA A 9 -32.17 -23.06 1.86
N ASP A 10 -32.48 -22.72 0.60
CA ASP A 10 -32.43 -23.69 -0.50
C ASP A 10 -32.40 -22.99 -1.87
N GLN A 11 -31.20 -22.85 -2.45
CA GLN A 11 -31.03 -23.06 -3.88
C GLN A 11 -29.57 -23.42 -4.20
N LEU A 12 -29.33 -24.72 -4.14
CA LEU A 12 -28.25 -25.38 -4.86
C LEU A 12 -28.44 -25.20 -6.38
N ARG A 13 -27.40 -24.75 -7.10
CA ARG A 13 -26.62 -25.60 -8.03
C ARG A 13 -25.65 -24.79 -8.93
N PRO A 14 -24.53 -25.41 -9.34
CA PRO A 14 -23.49 -24.78 -10.14
C PRO A 14 -23.79 -24.85 -11.64
N GLN A 15 -23.48 -23.78 -12.39
CA GLN A 15 -23.39 -23.84 -13.85
C GLN A 15 -21.94 -23.66 -14.32
N ARG A 16 -21.39 -24.75 -14.88
CA ARG A 16 -20.24 -24.72 -15.78
C ARG A 16 -20.74 -24.56 -17.22
N PRO A 17 -20.21 -23.63 -18.01
CA PRO A 17 -20.22 -23.73 -19.46
C PRO A 17 -18.87 -24.28 -19.97
N GLY A 18 -18.96 -25.34 -20.77
CA GLY A 18 -17.82 -25.95 -21.45
C GLY A 18 -17.32 -25.16 -22.65
N ARG A 19 -16.05 -25.34 -22.99
CA ARG A 19 -15.50 -25.03 -24.32
C ARG A 19 -14.95 -26.32 -24.93
N LYS A 20 -15.58 -26.74 -26.03
CA LYS A 20 -15.08 -27.80 -26.91
C LYS A 20 -14.11 -27.23 -27.94
N GLN A 21 -12.93 -27.83 -27.94
CA GLN A 21 -11.96 -28.12 -29.01
C GLN A 21 -12.23 -27.67 -30.46
N ALA A 22 -11.18 -27.10 -31.08
CA ALA A 22 -10.63 -27.44 -32.40
C ALA A 22 -9.35 -26.60 -32.62
N ARG A 23 -8.28 -26.98 -33.31
CA ARG A 23 -7.81 -28.21 -33.95
C ARG A 23 -6.32 -27.95 -34.30
N ARG A 24 -5.50 -29.00 -34.14
CA ARG A 24 -4.43 -29.50 -35.03
C ARG A 24 -3.30 -28.56 -35.52
N GLY A 25 -2.09 -28.91 -35.10
CA GLY A 25 -0.86 -28.86 -35.89
C GLY A 25 0.11 -29.95 -35.39
N ARG A 26 0.61 -30.81 -36.28
CA ARG A 26 1.25 -32.11 -36.00
C ARG A 26 2.60 -32.15 -36.75
N VAL A 27 3.73 -32.42 -36.08
CA VAL A 27 4.98 -33.01 -36.66
C VAL A 27 5.76 -33.67 -35.49
N VAL A 28 5.73 -34.99 -35.28
CA VAL A 28 6.64 -36.08 -35.78
C VAL A 28 8.09 -35.96 -35.26
N ARG A 29 8.44 -36.64 -34.14
CA ARG A 29 9.20 -37.92 -33.96
C ARG A 29 10.76 -37.76 -34.01
N PRO A 30 11.58 -38.81 -33.76
CA PRO A 30 12.28 -39.06 -32.50
C PRO A 30 13.82 -39.05 -32.66
N GLY A 31 14.56 -39.01 -31.56
CA GLY A 31 16.02 -39.19 -31.59
C GLY A 31 16.50 -39.85 -30.31
N ALA A 32 16.80 -41.14 -30.38
CA ALA A 32 17.52 -41.88 -29.35
C ALA A 32 19.02 -41.77 -29.62
N ALA A 33 19.83 -41.53 -28.58
CA ALA A 33 21.21 -41.97 -28.53
C ALA A 33 21.64 -42.09 -27.06
N ALA A 34 22.21 -43.24 -26.73
CA ALA A 34 22.64 -43.69 -25.43
C ALA A 34 24.14 -43.42 -25.20
N ALA A 35 24.58 -43.80 -23.99
CA ALA A 35 25.98 -44.05 -23.55
C ALA A 35 26.84 -42.80 -23.24
N THR A 36 27.66 -42.71 -22.19
CA THR A 36 28.14 -43.68 -21.18
C THR A 36 28.91 -42.94 -20.06
N LEU A 37 28.77 -43.44 -18.82
CA LEU A 37 29.77 -43.62 -17.74
C LEU A 37 30.83 -42.54 -17.46
N ALA A 38 30.83 -42.01 -16.22
CA ALA A 38 31.99 -42.04 -15.32
C ALA A 38 31.56 -41.60 -13.91
N GLY A 39 31.84 -42.44 -12.92
CA GLY A 39 31.58 -42.15 -11.51
C GLY A 39 32.63 -41.22 -10.90
N VAL A 40 32.20 -40.47 -9.89
CA VAL A 40 33.09 -39.94 -8.85
C VAL A 40 32.45 -40.27 -7.51
N LEU A 41 33.11 -41.15 -6.76
CA LEU A 41 32.89 -41.34 -5.34
C LEU A 41 33.46 -40.12 -4.62
N ALA A 42 32.61 -39.32 -3.98
CA ALA A 42 33.02 -38.40 -2.94
C ALA A 42 32.05 -38.53 -1.77
N ALA A 43 32.41 -39.41 -0.83
CA ALA A 43 31.92 -39.36 0.52
C ALA A 43 32.34 -38.02 1.12
N GLY A 44 31.35 -37.18 1.43
CA GLY A 44 31.55 -35.86 2.02
C GLY A 44 30.24 -35.41 2.64
N CYS A 45 29.86 -36.03 3.76
CA CYS A 45 28.74 -35.60 4.58
C CYS A 45 29.16 -34.31 5.29
N GLY A 46 28.98 -33.19 4.62
CA GLY A 46 29.15 -31.86 5.17
C GLY A 46 28.02 -31.01 4.64
N ALA A 47 26.90 -31.00 5.36
CA ALA A 47 25.82 -30.05 5.14
C ALA A 47 26.37 -28.64 5.39
N GLN A 48 26.95 -28.03 4.37
CA GLN A 48 27.28 -26.61 4.36
C GLN A 48 25.95 -25.88 4.26
N THR A 49 25.43 -25.47 5.42
CA THR A 49 24.40 -24.46 5.53
C THR A 49 24.83 -23.27 4.65
N PRO A 50 24.05 -22.88 3.63
CA PRO A 50 24.34 -21.67 2.88
C PRO A 50 24.44 -20.52 3.88
N ALA A 51 25.56 -19.79 3.83
CA ALA A 51 25.71 -18.58 4.62
C ALA A 51 24.48 -17.68 4.38
N PRO A 52 23.89 -17.08 5.43
CA PRO A 52 22.78 -16.15 5.25
C PRO A 52 23.20 -15.08 4.24
N ALA A 53 22.35 -14.87 3.22
CA ALA A 53 22.54 -13.77 2.30
C ALA A 53 22.69 -12.47 3.12
N PRO A 54 23.56 -11.52 2.70
CA PRO A 54 23.70 -10.25 3.39
C PRO A 54 22.32 -9.63 3.58
N ALA A 55 22.00 -9.27 4.82
CA ALA A 55 20.78 -8.54 5.10
C ALA A 55 20.77 -7.28 4.22
N PRO A 56 19.62 -6.93 3.60
CA PRO A 56 19.54 -5.71 2.81
C PRO A 56 19.99 -4.51 3.66
N PRO A 57 20.70 -3.54 3.05
CA PRO A 57 21.20 -2.39 3.78
C PRO A 57 20.06 -1.69 4.53
N ALA A 58 20.34 -1.34 5.79
CA ALA A 58 19.39 -0.62 6.62
C ALA A 58 18.99 0.70 5.91
N PRO A 59 17.71 1.09 5.97
CA PRO A 59 17.28 2.38 5.43
C PRO A 59 18.10 3.53 6.05
N PRO A 60 18.38 4.60 5.29
CA PRO A 60 19.03 5.78 5.82
C PRO A 60 18.25 6.33 7.03
N ALA A 61 18.96 6.68 8.10
CA ALA A 61 18.33 7.26 9.28
C ALA A 61 17.62 8.57 8.89
N VAL A 62 16.42 8.84 9.39
CA VAL A 62 15.68 10.07 9.02
C VAL A 62 15.69 11.10 10.14
N ALA A 63 15.82 12.39 9.79
CA ALA A 63 15.64 13.47 10.74
C ALA A 63 14.19 13.54 11.23
N ASN A 64 13.99 13.95 12.49
CA ASN A 64 12.69 13.94 13.13
C ASN A 64 11.74 15.00 12.54
N ALA A 65 10.59 14.56 12.03
CA ALA A 65 9.55 15.40 11.45
C ALA A 65 8.50 15.90 12.48
N ASN A 66 8.77 15.79 13.78
CA ASN A 66 7.85 16.21 14.84
C ASN A 66 7.37 17.66 14.76
N GLY A 67 8.20 18.57 14.24
CA GLY A 67 7.87 20.00 14.11
C GLY A 67 7.13 20.37 12.82
N VAL A 68 6.84 19.39 11.95
CA VAL A 68 6.20 19.66 10.66
C VAL A 68 4.72 20.00 10.87
N ASP A 69 4.32 21.17 10.39
CA ASP A 69 2.92 21.58 10.35
C ASP A 69 2.24 21.05 9.07
N MET A 70 1.42 20.01 9.24
CA MET A 70 0.71 19.36 8.14
C MET A 70 -0.40 20.21 7.53
N CYS A 71 -0.85 21.28 8.20
CA CYS A 71 -1.84 22.20 7.69
C CYS A 71 -1.26 23.21 6.70
N THR A 72 0.01 23.56 6.86
CA THR A 72 0.70 24.56 6.03
C THR A 72 1.79 23.96 5.14
N ILE A 73 2.01 22.65 5.20
CA ILE A 73 3.04 21.97 4.42
C ILE A 73 2.82 22.11 2.91
N LEU A 74 1.58 22.20 2.47
CA LEU A 74 1.20 22.60 1.10
C LEU A 74 0.62 24.00 1.14
N SER A 75 0.99 24.83 0.16
CA SER A 75 0.46 26.18 0.04
C SER A 75 -0.98 26.17 -0.46
N GLY A 76 -1.70 27.28 -0.26
CA GLY A 76 -3.06 27.46 -0.77
C GLY A 76 -3.19 27.16 -2.28
N PRO A 77 -2.34 27.74 -3.15
CA PRO A 77 -2.39 27.44 -4.59
C PRO A 77 -2.18 25.96 -4.92
N GLU A 78 -1.32 25.26 -4.18
CA GLU A 78 -1.08 23.83 -4.37
C GLU A 78 -2.30 23.02 -3.96
N LEU A 79 -2.88 23.30 -2.79
CA LEU A 79 -4.12 22.67 -2.35
C LEU A 79 -5.26 22.93 -3.36
N THR A 80 -5.42 24.16 -3.86
CA THR A 80 -6.40 24.45 -4.91
C THR A 80 -6.13 23.67 -6.19
N ALA A 81 -4.86 23.52 -6.60
CA ALA A 81 -4.49 22.71 -7.77
C ALA A 81 -4.76 21.21 -7.58
N LEU A 82 -4.80 20.72 -6.34
CA LEU A 82 -5.28 19.37 -6.00
C LEU A 82 -6.81 19.24 -6.07
N GLY A 83 -7.55 20.33 -6.29
CA GLY A 83 -9.01 20.32 -6.37
C GLY A 83 -9.72 20.30 -5.01
N VAL A 84 -9.03 20.68 -3.92
CA VAL A 84 -9.63 20.83 -2.59
C VAL A 84 -10.04 22.29 -2.32
N GLN A 85 -11.08 22.46 -1.51
CA GLN A 85 -11.66 23.76 -1.15
C GLN A 85 -10.98 24.29 0.12
N LEU A 86 -10.30 25.44 0.01
CA LEU A 86 -9.45 25.98 1.09
C LEU A 86 -10.24 26.33 2.34
N ASP A 87 -11.45 26.87 2.18
CA ASP A 87 -12.37 27.28 3.25
C ASP A 87 -12.92 26.08 4.06
N THR A 88 -12.80 24.86 3.52
CA THR A 88 -13.19 23.63 4.22
C THR A 88 -12.09 23.03 5.09
N GLY A 89 -10.88 23.61 5.04
CA GLY A 89 -9.73 23.17 5.83
C GLY A 89 -10.01 23.21 7.33
N LYS A 90 -10.05 22.03 7.96
CA LYS A 90 -10.23 21.89 9.40
C LYS A 90 -9.06 21.16 10.02
N GLN A 91 -8.43 21.81 11.00
CA GLN A 91 -7.45 21.17 11.86
C GLN A 91 -8.13 20.19 12.82
N PHE A 92 -7.45 19.09 13.12
CA PHE A 92 -7.86 18.15 14.15
C PHE A 92 -6.65 17.62 14.91
N SER A 93 -6.88 17.19 16.14
CA SER A 93 -5.89 16.58 17.02
C SER A 93 -6.58 15.54 17.90
N GLN A 94 -6.35 14.26 17.66
CA GLN A 94 -6.97 13.17 18.41
C GLN A 94 -6.09 11.92 18.40
N GLY A 95 -5.94 11.28 19.57
CA GLY A 95 -5.28 9.97 19.66
C GLY A 95 -3.80 9.97 19.26
N GLY A 96 -3.11 11.10 19.41
CA GLY A 96 -1.70 11.23 18.95
C GLY A 96 -1.54 11.62 17.49
N VAL A 97 -2.65 11.71 16.74
CA VAL A 97 -2.68 12.20 15.35
C VAL A 97 -3.02 13.68 15.34
N VAL A 98 -2.22 14.48 14.63
CA VAL A 98 -2.45 15.91 14.42
C VAL A 98 -2.41 16.20 12.93
N GLY A 99 -3.39 16.91 12.40
CA GLY A 99 -3.44 17.16 10.96
C GLY A 99 -4.50 18.17 10.53
N CYS A 100 -4.65 18.28 9.22
CA CYS A 100 -5.71 19.05 8.58
C CYS A 100 -6.44 18.21 7.54
N ARG A 101 -7.74 18.53 7.38
CA ARG A 101 -8.62 17.88 6.43
C ARG A 101 -9.33 18.92 5.57
N TRP A 102 -9.36 18.69 4.26
CA TRP A 102 -10.06 19.51 3.28
C TRP A 102 -11.01 18.65 2.47
N ARG A 103 -12.15 19.22 2.10
CA ARG A 103 -13.08 18.64 1.13
C ARG A 103 -12.71 19.12 -0.26
N GLY A 104 -12.63 18.22 -1.21
CA GLY A 104 -12.54 18.52 -2.64
C GLY A 104 -13.76 18.02 -3.40
N GLN A 105 -13.78 18.31 -4.70
CA GLN A 105 -14.86 17.85 -5.58
C GLN A 105 -14.78 16.34 -5.81
N SER A 106 -13.58 15.83 -6.05
CA SER A 106 -13.34 14.42 -6.40
C SER A 106 -12.93 13.56 -5.20
N PHE A 107 -12.47 14.17 -4.10
CA PHE A 107 -12.02 13.46 -2.90
C PHE A 107 -11.95 14.38 -1.68
N THR A 108 -11.87 13.77 -0.49
CA THR A 108 -11.43 14.44 0.75
C THR A 108 -9.96 14.15 0.98
N LEU A 109 -9.17 15.18 1.27
CA LEU A 109 -7.75 15.09 1.60
C LEU A 109 -7.56 15.25 3.09
N SER A 110 -6.80 14.37 3.73
CA SER A 110 -6.26 14.59 5.07
C SER A 110 -4.73 14.49 5.04
N LEU A 111 -4.07 15.46 5.67
CA LEU A 111 -2.63 15.48 5.86
C LEU A 111 -2.36 15.41 7.36
N GLU A 112 -1.65 14.39 7.80
CA GLU A 112 -1.57 14.04 9.22
C GLU A 112 -0.15 13.71 9.65
N ARG A 113 0.16 13.96 10.91
CA ARG A 113 1.33 13.47 11.62
C ARG A 113 0.83 12.58 12.75
N ASP A 114 1.30 11.35 12.79
CA ASP A 114 1.00 10.37 13.83
C ASP A 114 2.23 10.18 14.73
N ASN A 115 2.01 10.03 16.04
CA ASN A 115 3.07 9.71 17.00
C ASN A 115 3.63 8.28 16.80
N ALA A 116 2.93 7.43 16.04
CA ALA A 116 3.42 6.14 15.58
C ALA A 116 4.47 6.31 14.47
N THR A 117 5.52 5.49 14.49
CA THR A 117 6.56 5.47 13.45
C THR A 117 6.13 4.61 12.26
N LEU A 118 6.77 4.79 11.11
CA LEU A 118 6.57 3.92 9.95
C LEU A 118 6.81 2.44 10.31
N ALA A 119 7.89 2.16 11.06
CA ALA A 119 8.20 0.82 11.55
C ALA A 119 7.08 0.25 12.45
N GLY A 120 6.42 1.10 13.25
CA GLY A 120 5.26 0.71 14.05
C GLY A 120 4.10 0.24 13.18
N TYR A 121 3.76 0.98 12.11
CA TYR A 121 2.74 0.53 11.16
C TYR A 121 3.12 -0.77 10.46
N GLN A 122 4.38 -0.90 10.03
CA GLN A 122 4.89 -2.11 9.38
C GLN A 122 4.82 -3.33 10.29
N ALA A 123 5.11 -3.17 11.58
CA ALA A 123 4.97 -4.24 12.58
C ALA A 123 3.51 -4.70 12.72
N HIS A 124 2.54 -3.82 12.47
CA HIS A 124 1.10 -4.12 12.52
C HIS A 124 0.46 -4.31 11.14
N ARG A 125 1.23 -4.56 10.08
CA ARG A 125 0.72 -4.69 8.71
C ARG A 125 -0.33 -5.79 8.48
N GLN A 126 -0.44 -6.74 9.40
CA GLN A 126 -1.40 -7.84 9.38
C GLN A 126 -2.70 -7.52 10.15
N ASP A 127 -2.81 -6.32 10.73
CA ASP A 127 -4.03 -5.88 11.40
C ASP A 127 -5.20 -5.86 10.40
N PRO A 128 -6.35 -6.50 10.71
CA PRO A 128 -7.50 -6.57 9.81
C PRO A 128 -8.09 -5.19 9.44
N LYS A 129 -7.71 -4.11 10.13
CA LYS A 129 -8.10 -2.74 9.76
C LYS A 129 -7.34 -2.20 8.53
N PHE A 130 -6.23 -2.84 8.14
CA PHE A 130 -5.43 -2.44 6.99
C PHE A 130 -5.71 -3.36 5.81
N PHE A 131 -6.18 -2.78 4.72
CA PHE A 131 -6.40 -3.50 3.47
C PHE A 131 -5.22 -3.25 2.53
N ASN A 132 -4.68 -4.31 1.90
CA ASN A 132 -3.61 -4.20 0.92
C ASN A 132 -2.38 -3.40 1.40
N PHE A 133 -1.94 -3.62 2.64
CA PHE A 133 -0.76 -2.95 3.17
C PHE A 133 0.49 -3.33 2.37
N MET A 134 1.16 -2.34 1.79
CA MET A 134 2.37 -2.54 1.00
C MET A 134 3.43 -1.49 1.33
N ASP A 135 4.67 -1.94 1.50
CA ASP A 135 5.81 -1.03 1.60
C ASP A 135 6.09 -0.39 0.25
N ASN A 136 6.51 0.87 0.26
CA ASN A 136 6.89 1.59 -0.94
C ASN A 136 7.93 2.68 -0.63
N ASN A 137 8.10 3.59 -1.58
CA ASN A 137 9.07 4.65 -1.50
C ASN A 137 8.45 5.97 -1.98
N VAL A 138 8.77 7.06 -1.29
CA VAL A 138 8.35 8.42 -1.62
C VAL A 138 9.61 9.24 -1.88
N ASN A 139 9.97 9.48 -3.14
CA ASN A 139 11.17 10.25 -3.54
C ASN A 139 12.50 9.82 -2.87
N GLY A 140 12.71 8.52 -2.70
CA GLY A 140 13.88 7.94 -2.03
C GLY A 140 13.67 7.66 -0.54
N ARG A 141 12.62 8.22 0.08
CA ARG A 141 12.29 7.99 1.49
C ARG A 141 11.42 6.75 1.68
N ALA A 142 11.67 6.01 2.75
CA ALA A 142 10.84 4.88 3.13
C ALA A 142 9.37 5.31 3.35
N GLY A 143 8.44 4.48 2.88
CA GLY A 143 7.02 4.68 3.04
C GLY A 143 6.25 3.37 2.99
N ALA A 144 4.95 3.47 3.18
CA ALA A 144 4.02 2.38 2.95
C ALA A 144 2.65 2.95 2.56
N HIS A 145 1.80 2.16 1.92
CA HIS A 145 0.40 2.51 1.75
C HIS A 145 -0.52 1.38 2.18
N PHE A 146 -1.75 1.72 2.51
CA PHE A 146 -2.81 0.78 2.83
C PHE A 146 -4.18 1.42 2.60
N GLY A 147 -5.16 0.60 2.25
CA GLY A 147 -6.56 0.93 2.28
C GLY A 147 -7.13 0.86 3.70
N VAL A 148 -8.11 1.72 4.00
CA VAL A 148 -8.83 1.74 5.29
C VAL A 148 -10.20 1.06 5.18
N VAL A 149 -10.67 0.87 3.94
CA VAL A 149 -11.92 0.18 3.62
C VAL A 149 -11.69 -0.85 2.51
N PRO A 150 -12.44 -1.98 2.49
CA PRO A 150 -12.22 -3.06 1.52
C PRO A 150 -12.45 -2.67 0.07
N ASN A 151 -13.35 -1.72 -0.19
CA ASN A 151 -13.74 -1.32 -1.55
C ASN A 151 -12.70 -0.40 -2.24
N GLY A 152 -11.59 -0.07 -1.57
CA GLY A 152 -10.53 0.77 -2.11
C GLY A 152 -10.86 2.27 -2.17
N SER A 153 -12.02 2.73 -1.66
CA SER A 153 -12.40 4.15 -1.74
C SER A 153 -11.62 5.06 -0.79
N GLN A 154 -10.79 4.50 0.09
CA GLN A 154 -9.90 5.26 0.96
C GLN A 154 -8.54 4.61 1.02
N CYS A 155 -7.50 5.42 0.87
CA CYS A 155 -6.11 5.00 1.03
C CYS A 155 -5.35 6.00 1.90
N ALA A 156 -4.36 5.50 2.64
CA ALA A 156 -3.37 6.30 3.32
C ALA A 156 -1.98 5.96 2.76
N GLN A 157 -1.20 6.99 2.46
CA GLN A 157 0.22 6.90 2.14
C GLN A 157 1.03 7.42 3.31
N LEU A 158 1.85 6.58 3.90
CA LEU A 158 2.80 6.91 4.96
C LEU A 158 4.15 7.34 4.39
N ILE A 159 4.79 8.26 5.10
CA ILE A 159 6.14 8.76 4.84
C ILE A 159 6.92 8.69 6.16
N ASP A 160 8.15 8.15 6.11
CA ASP A 160 9.00 8.07 7.29
C ASP A 160 9.43 9.45 7.81
N GLY A 161 8.98 9.80 9.02
CA GLY A 161 9.32 11.03 9.74
C GLY A 161 10.25 10.80 10.94
N GLY A 162 10.83 9.61 11.08
CA GLY A 162 11.73 9.25 12.18
C GLY A 162 10.95 8.79 13.40
N SER A 163 10.83 9.65 14.43
CA SER A 163 10.05 9.30 15.62
C SER A 163 8.54 9.46 15.41
N VAL A 164 8.11 9.81 14.21
CA VAL A 164 6.72 9.96 13.78
C VAL A 164 6.56 9.43 12.37
N SER A 165 5.32 9.23 11.95
CA SER A 165 4.97 9.04 10.55
C SER A 165 4.12 10.20 10.08
N LEU A 166 4.32 10.57 8.83
CA LEU A 166 3.44 11.52 8.15
C LEU A 166 2.53 10.73 7.22
N SER A 167 1.24 11.06 7.20
CA SER A 167 0.26 10.39 6.37
C SER A 167 -0.42 11.37 5.43
N VAL A 168 -0.68 10.88 4.22
CA VAL A 168 -1.57 11.50 3.24
C VAL A 168 -2.73 10.54 3.05
N SER A 169 -3.93 10.92 3.50
CA SER A 169 -5.13 10.12 3.28
C SER A 169 -6.02 10.77 2.22
N VAL A 170 -6.40 9.97 1.22
CA VAL A 170 -7.33 10.33 0.17
C VAL A 170 -8.56 9.45 0.29
N VAL A 171 -9.73 10.09 0.41
CA VAL A 171 -11.04 9.43 0.48
C VAL A 171 -11.85 9.85 -0.74
N ALA A 172 -12.11 8.92 -1.63
CA ALA A 172 -13.00 9.14 -2.76
C ALA A 172 -14.48 8.96 -2.33
N PRO A 173 -15.42 9.67 -2.95
CA PRO A 173 -16.83 9.62 -2.58
C PRO A 173 -17.42 8.22 -2.79
N ALA A 174 -18.11 7.70 -1.77
CA ALA A 174 -18.65 6.33 -1.76
C ALA A 174 -19.70 6.06 -2.86
N ASN A 175 -20.35 7.09 -3.39
CA ASN A 175 -21.48 6.99 -4.31
C ASN A 175 -21.11 7.26 -5.79
N ALA A 176 -19.82 7.35 -6.11
CA ALA A 176 -19.40 7.57 -7.50
C ALA A 176 -19.51 6.26 -8.30
N THR A 177 -20.28 6.29 -9.40
CA THR A 177 -20.47 5.14 -10.33
C THR A 177 -19.19 4.74 -11.05
N ALA A 178 -18.23 5.65 -11.17
CA ALA A 178 -16.83 5.38 -11.44
C ALA A 178 -16.03 6.29 -10.48
N GLN A 179 -15.07 5.73 -9.75
CA GLN A 179 -14.20 6.55 -8.92
C GLN A 179 -13.37 7.44 -9.86
N PRO A 180 -13.52 8.78 -9.82
CA PRO A 180 -12.81 9.66 -10.74
C PRO A 180 -11.30 9.68 -10.47
N ILE A 181 -10.87 9.11 -9.35
CA ILE A 181 -9.49 9.04 -8.89
C ILE A 181 -9.20 7.66 -8.30
N GLU A 182 -7.94 7.23 -8.39
CA GLU A 182 -7.42 6.08 -7.66
C GLU A 182 -6.80 6.55 -6.33
N PRO A 183 -7.42 6.28 -5.16
CA PRO A 183 -7.01 6.92 -3.90
C PRO A 183 -5.55 6.69 -3.51
N CYS A 184 -5.02 5.47 -3.69
CA CYS A 184 -3.62 5.20 -3.35
C CYS A 184 -2.64 5.89 -4.30
N ALA A 185 -2.97 5.95 -5.59
CA ALA A 185 -2.13 6.63 -6.58
C ALA A 185 -2.10 8.15 -6.29
N GLU A 186 -3.24 8.73 -5.96
CA GLU A 186 -3.35 10.15 -5.62
C GLU A 186 -2.67 10.48 -4.28
N ALA A 187 -2.84 9.62 -3.26
CA ALA A 187 -2.14 9.77 -1.99
C ALA A 187 -0.61 9.71 -2.16
N LEU A 188 -0.10 8.79 -2.99
CA LEU A 188 1.33 8.71 -3.32
C LEU A 188 1.82 9.96 -4.06
N ARG A 189 1.06 10.45 -5.04
CA ARG A 189 1.41 11.66 -5.79
C ARG A 189 1.54 12.89 -4.88
N ILE A 190 0.60 13.06 -3.95
CA ILE A 190 0.63 14.17 -2.98
C ILE A 190 1.76 13.98 -1.97
N ALA A 191 2.01 12.75 -1.51
CA ALA A 191 3.15 12.45 -0.64
C ALA A 191 4.49 12.82 -1.31
N GLN A 192 4.63 12.57 -2.61
CA GLN A 192 5.80 12.99 -3.39
C GLN A 192 5.93 14.51 -3.53
N MET A 193 4.83 15.27 -3.47
CA MET A 193 4.89 16.75 -3.40
C MET A 193 5.36 17.24 -2.03
N ILE A 194 5.00 16.50 -0.97
CA ILE A 194 5.30 16.83 0.43
C ILE A 194 6.75 16.48 0.79
N GLU A 195 7.24 15.32 0.37
CA GLU A 195 8.52 14.77 0.82
C GLU A 195 9.70 15.76 0.74
N PRO A 196 9.88 16.54 -0.34
CA PRO A 196 11.00 17.47 -0.46
C PRO A 196 11.03 18.59 0.59
N ARG A 197 9.92 18.80 1.32
CA ARG A 197 9.77 19.81 2.38
C ARG A 197 10.10 19.25 3.75
N LEU A 198 10.28 17.95 3.86
CA LEU A 198 10.56 17.28 5.11
C LEU A 198 12.03 17.43 5.50
N PRO A 199 12.34 17.37 6.81
CA PRO A 199 13.72 17.21 7.28
C PRO A 199 14.39 16.05 6.54
N LYS A 200 15.59 16.28 6.01
CA LYS A 200 16.28 15.31 5.15
C LYS A 200 16.46 13.97 5.86
N ALA A 201 16.36 12.89 5.09
CA ALA A 201 16.94 11.64 5.50
C ALA A 201 18.46 11.85 5.66
N ALA A 202 19.02 11.45 6.79
CA ALA A 202 20.47 11.32 6.95
C ALA A 202 20.99 10.40 5.86
N LYS A 203 22.02 10.86 5.17
CA LYS A 203 22.65 10.12 4.07
C LYS A 203 23.47 8.95 4.58
#